data_AF-A0A7X8L862-F1
#
_entry.id   AF-A0A7X8L862-F1
#
_cell.length_a   1.000
_cell.length_b   1.000
_cell.length_c   1.000
_cell.angle_alpha   90.00
_cell.angle_beta   90.00
_cell.angle_gamma   90.00
#
_symmetry.space_group_name_H-M   'P 1'
#
loop_
_entity.id
_entity.type
_entity.pdbx_description
1 polymer ?
#
loop_
_entity_poly.entity_id
_entity_poly.type
_entity_poly.pdbx_seq_one_letter_code
_entity_poly.pdbx_strand_id
1 'polypeptide(L)'
;EMLVLLWAVEDCDPAVIPTASRNWLGLAPEERWWLYTMTNAATGSLNDRTGWRKALRYALTENPIEEQRQYSLFDMMIKKGEE
;
A
#
# COMPACT_ATOMS: atom_id res chain seq x y z
N GLU A 1 8.89 6.46 6.53
CA GLU A 1 8.40 5.88 5.27
C GLU A 1 6.90 5.56 5.30
N MET A 2 6.30 5.14 6.43
CA MET A 2 4.87 4.75 6.50
C MET A 2 3.85 5.81 6.05
N LEU A 3 4.19 7.10 6.15
CA LEU A 3 3.31 8.17 5.68
C LEU A 3 3.05 8.09 4.16
N VAL A 4 4.05 7.65 3.38
CA VAL A 4 3.93 7.44 1.93
C VAL A 4 2.92 6.34 1.65
N LEU A 5 3.02 5.21 2.38
CA LEU A 5 2.03 4.15 2.28
C LEU A 5 0.63 4.64 2.66
N LEU A 6 0.50 5.44 3.71
CA LEU A 6 -0.78 6.00 4.14
C LEU A 6 -1.43 6.87 3.05
N TRP A 7 -0.65 7.73 2.40
CA TRP A 7 -1.13 8.54 1.26
C TRP A 7 -1.55 7.70 0.05
N ALA A 8 -0.93 6.54 -0.16
CA ALA A 8 -1.30 5.64 -1.24
C ALA A 8 -2.67 5.00 -1.03
N VAL A 9 -3.05 4.75 0.24
CA VAL A 9 -4.27 4.01 0.59
C VAL A 9 -5.41 4.88 1.12
N GLU A 10 -5.17 6.18 1.32
CA GLU A 10 -6.15 7.10 1.95
C GLU A 10 -7.52 7.11 1.25
N ASP A 11 -7.51 7.11 -0.10
CA ASP A 11 -8.71 7.16 -0.93
C ASP A 11 -8.87 5.87 -1.78
N CYS A 12 -8.49 4.70 -1.25
CA CYS A 12 -8.70 3.40 -1.91
C CYS A 12 -9.81 2.58 -1.24
N ASP A 13 -10.33 1.56 -1.96
CA ASP A 13 -11.17 0.55 -1.35
C ASP A 13 -10.38 -0.17 -0.23
N PRO A 14 -10.92 -0.30 1.00
CA PRO A 14 -10.26 -1.04 2.07
C PRO A 14 -9.81 -2.47 1.67
N ALA A 15 -10.51 -3.09 0.71
CA ALA A 15 -10.16 -4.42 0.19
C ALA A 15 -8.76 -4.48 -0.46
N VAL A 16 -8.23 -3.36 -0.98
CA VAL A 16 -6.91 -3.34 -1.63
C VAL A 16 -5.75 -2.98 -0.68
N ILE A 17 -6.03 -2.59 0.56
CA ILE A 17 -5.01 -2.25 1.57
C ILE A 17 -4.04 -3.42 1.85
N PRO A 18 -4.50 -4.68 1.97
CA PRO A 18 -3.60 -5.84 2.07
C PRO A 18 -2.61 -5.95 0.90
N THR A 19 -3.08 -5.66 -0.31
CA THR A 19 -2.27 -5.70 -1.52
C THR A 19 -1.23 -4.58 -1.52
N ALA A 20 -1.64 -3.35 -1.20
CA ALA A 20 -0.73 -2.21 -1.05
C ALA A 20 0.35 -2.45 0.01
N SER A 21 -0.03 -3.02 1.15
CA SER A 21 0.90 -3.35 2.23
C SER A 21 1.94 -4.39 1.79
N ARG A 22 1.52 -5.43 1.08
CA ARG A 22 2.44 -6.46 0.55
C ARG A 22 3.37 -5.89 -0.51
N ASN A 23 2.86 -5.11 -1.46
CA ASN A 23 3.66 -4.42 -2.46
C ASN A 23 4.70 -3.50 -1.81
N TRP A 24 4.31 -2.76 -0.77
CA TRP A 24 5.22 -1.90 -0.02
C TRP A 24 6.35 -2.65 0.71
N LEU A 25 6.02 -3.79 1.33
CA LEU A 25 7.00 -4.64 2.00
C LEU A 25 7.93 -5.36 1.00
N GLY A 26 7.48 -5.58 -0.23
CA GLY A 26 8.27 -6.17 -1.32
C GLY A 26 9.35 -5.23 -1.88
N LEU A 27 9.24 -3.91 -1.64
CA LEU A 27 10.24 -2.93 -2.06
C LEU A 27 11.38 -2.84 -1.04
N ALA A 28 12.61 -2.76 -1.54
CA ALA A 28 13.78 -2.36 -0.76
C ALA A 28 13.62 -0.91 -0.25
N PRO A 29 14.26 -0.53 0.86
CA PRO A 29 14.18 0.83 1.40
C PRO A 29 14.47 1.92 0.37
N GLU A 30 15.46 1.71 -0.50
CA GLU A 30 15.85 2.63 -1.57
C GLU A 30 14.76 2.78 -2.63
N GLU A 31 14.10 1.67 -3.00
CA GLU A 31 13.02 1.66 -3.99
C GLU A 31 11.78 2.41 -3.47
N ARG A 32 11.53 2.40 -2.15
CA ARG A 32 10.43 3.17 -1.54
C ARG A 32 10.66 4.68 -1.68
N TRP A 33 11.88 5.14 -1.42
CA TRP A 33 12.24 6.55 -1.59
C TRP A 33 12.29 6.95 -3.07
N TRP A 34 12.74 6.05 -3.94
CA TRP A 34 12.68 6.26 -5.38
C TRP A 34 11.24 6.42 -5.87
N LEU A 35 10.32 5.54 -5.43
CA LEU A 35 8.90 5.62 -5.76
C LEU A 35 8.28 6.97 -5.31
N TYR A 36 8.57 7.39 -4.08
CA TYR A 36 8.12 8.70 -3.60
C TYR A 36 8.69 9.84 -4.47
N THR A 37 9.96 9.79 -4.85
CA THR A 37 10.60 10.83 -5.66
C THR A 37 9.97 10.93 -7.05
N MET A 38 9.73 9.79 -7.70
CA MET A 38 9.10 9.73 -9.03
C MET A 38 7.64 10.21 -9.01
N THR A 39 6.92 9.92 -7.93
CA THR A 39 5.51 10.31 -7.80
C THR A 39 5.38 11.76 -7.36
N ASN A 40 6.11 12.22 -6.34
CA ASN A 40 6.09 13.60 -5.84
C ASN A 40 6.56 14.63 -6.90
N ALA A 41 7.36 14.22 -7.88
CA ALA A 41 7.68 15.04 -9.03
C ALA A 41 6.45 15.33 -9.94
N ALA A 42 5.39 14.53 -9.83
CA ALA A 42 4.13 14.77 -10.52
C ALA A 42 3.36 15.94 -9.88
N THR A 43 2.56 16.64 -10.68
CA THR A 43 1.81 17.83 -10.28
C THR A 43 0.78 17.54 -9.19
N GLY A 44 0.46 18.53 -8.36
CA GLY A 44 -0.59 18.46 -7.33
C GLY A 44 -0.20 19.22 -6.07
N SER A 45 -1.13 20.01 -5.52
CA SER A 45 -0.98 20.64 -4.21
C SER A 45 -1.07 19.62 -3.07
N LEU A 46 -0.73 20.04 -1.84
CA LEU A 46 -0.87 19.20 -0.64
C LEU A 46 -2.28 18.62 -0.47
N ASN A 47 -3.30 19.40 -0.86
CA ASN A 47 -4.71 19.05 -0.73
C ASN A 47 -5.28 18.41 -2.00
N ASP A 48 -4.49 18.32 -3.07
CA ASP A 48 -4.96 17.76 -4.32
C ASP A 48 -4.90 16.23 -4.23
N ARG A 49 -6.03 15.59 -4.53
CA ARG A 49 -6.17 14.13 -4.62
C ARG A 49 -5.77 13.58 -6.00
N THR A 50 -5.21 14.44 -6.85
CA THR A 50 -4.82 14.13 -8.24
C THR A 50 -3.31 14.23 -8.41
N GLY A 51 -2.79 13.61 -9.48
CA GLY A 51 -1.36 13.61 -9.77
C GLY A 51 -0.59 12.64 -8.88
N TRP A 52 0.35 13.13 -8.06
CA TRP A 52 1.28 12.28 -7.30
C TRP A 52 0.60 11.27 -6.38
N ARG A 53 -0.48 11.67 -5.67
CA ARG A 53 -1.25 10.77 -4.80
C ARG A 53 -1.90 9.64 -5.57
N LYS A 54 -2.49 9.97 -6.73
CA LYS A 54 -3.13 8.99 -7.60
C LYS A 54 -2.06 8.02 -8.14
N ALA A 55 -0.94 8.52 -8.64
CA ALA A 55 0.16 7.69 -9.14
C ALA A 55 0.67 6.70 -8.06
N LEU A 56 0.86 7.18 -6.83
CA LEU A 56 1.29 6.35 -5.71
C LEU A 56 0.29 5.25 -5.36
N ARG A 57 -1.01 5.57 -5.38
CA ARG A 57 -2.08 4.57 -5.22
C ARG A 57 -1.98 3.48 -6.27
N TYR A 58 -1.99 3.83 -7.56
CA TYR A 58 -1.93 2.86 -8.65
C TYR A 58 -0.69 1.96 -8.56
N ALA A 59 0.47 2.54 -8.25
CA ALA A 59 1.72 1.78 -8.11
C ALA A 59 1.65 0.69 -7.04
N LEU A 60 0.93 0.93 -5.94
CA LEU A 60 0.86 0.01 -4.80
C LEU A 60 -0.39 -0.87 -4.80
N THR A 61 -1.52 -0.43 -5.36
CA THR A 61 -2.79 -1.18 -5.27
C THR A 61 -3.05 -2.07 -6.49
N GLU A 62 -2.55 -1.70 -7.68
CA GLU A 62 -2.88 -2.40 -8.93
C GLU A 62 -1.78 -3.37 -9.39
N ASN A 63 -0.66 -3.44 -8.66
CA ASN A 63 0.40 -4.39 -8.99
C ASN A 63 -0.05 -5.82 -8.63
N PRO A 64 -0.18 -6.73 -9.62
CA PRO A 64 -0.62 -8.10 -9.37
C PRO A 64 0.44 -8.84 -8.57
N ILE A 65 0.08 -9.22 -7.35
CA ILE A 65 0.88 -10.06 -6.48
C ILE A 65 0.05 -11.28 -6.08
N GLU A 66 0.70 -12.43 -5.92
CA GLU A 66 0.03 -13.63 -5.40
C GLU A 66 -0.68 -13.29 -4.09
N GLU A 67 -2.01 -13.45 -4.08
CA GLU A 67 -2.84 -13.22 -2.91
C GLU A 67 -2.64 -14.34 -1.90
N GLN A 68 -1.70 -14.16 -0.99
CA GLN A 68 -1.70 -14.93 0.24
C GLN A 68 -2.85 -14.45 1.12
N ARG A 69 -3.74 -15.38 1.50
CA ARG A 69 -4.89 -15.10 2.37
C ARG A 69 -4.38 -14.48 3.67
N GLN A 70 -4.79 -13.24 3.94
CA GLN A 70 -4.53 -12.60 5.22
C GLN A 70 -5.42 -13.23 6.28
N TYR A 71 -4.84 -13.70 7.38
CA TYR A 71 -5.59 -14.24 8.50
C TYR A 71 -6.37 -13.12 9.18
N SER A 72 -7.68 -13.30 9.36
CA SER A 72 -8.44 -12.45 10.25
C SER A 72 -8.02 -12.68 11.70
N LEU A 73 -8.34 -11.74 12.59
CA LEU A 73 -8.20 -11.94 14.04
C LEU A 73 -8.90 -13.21 14.50
N PHE A 74 -10.04 -13.54 13.89
CA PHE A 74 -10.77 -14.77 14.16
C PHE A 74 -9.99 -16.01 13.70
N ASP A 75 -9.43 -16.01 12.50
CA ASP A 75 -8.59 -17.12 12.02
C ASP A 75 -7.35 -17.32 12.90
N MET A 76 -6.73 -16.22 13.37
CA MET A 76 -5.60 -16.28 14.31
C MET A 76 -6.00 -16.86 15.66
N MET A 77 -7.19 -16.52 16.17
CA MET A 77 -7.71 -17.08 17.43
C MET A 77 -8.02 -18.57 17.30
N ILE A 78 -8.57 -19.02 16.17
CA ILE A 78 -8.79 -20.45 15.91
C ILE A 78 -7.46 -21.19 15.85
N LYS A 79 -6.50 -20.69 15.06
CA LYS A 79 -5.16 -21.31 14.94
C LYS A 79 -4.47 -21.46 16.31
N LYS A 80 -4.57 -20.43 17.15
CA LYS A 80 -3.99 -20.45 18.51
C LYS A 80 -4.69 -21.45 19.45
N GLY A 81 -5.94 -21.81 19.20
CA GLY A 81 -6.68 -22.82 19.97
C GLY A 81 -6.42 -24.25 19.51
N GLU A 82 -5.84 -24.44 18.32
CA GLU A 82 -5.44 -25.74 17.76
C GLU A 82 -3.99 -26.13 18.11
N GLU A 83 -3.16 -25.17 18.57
CA GLU A 83 -1.80 -25.35 19.11
C GLU A 83 -1.80 -25.64 20.62
#